data_AF-A0A093FIF5-F1
#
_entry.id   AF-A0A093FIF5-F1
#
_cell.length_a   1.000
_cell.length_b   1.000
_cell.length_c   1.000
_cell.angle_alpha   90.00
_cell.angle_beta   90.00
_cell.angle_gamma   90.00
#
_symmetry.space_group_name_H-M   'P 1'
#
loop_
_entity.id
_entity.type
_entity.pdbx_description
1 polymer ?
#
loop_
_entity_poly.entity_id
_entity_poly.type
_entity_poly.pdbx_seq_one_letter_code
_entity_poly.pdbx_strand_id
1 'polypeptide(L)' 'VTISDNRNITDSKNVTKYLLQALSPQNVSMGEWKVVNRENCSSIDTAVLNATQKAANWMSPDSNISSVEIR' A
#
# COMPACT_ATOMS: atom_id res chain seq x y z
N VAL A 1 5.19 -1.41 6.65
CA VAL A 1 4.59 -0.09 6.34
C VAL A 1 3.51 0.20 7.37
N THR A 2 3.57 1.36 8.04
CA THR A 2 2.59 1.77 9.05
C THR A 2 1.90 3.03 8.58
N ILE A 3 0.57 3.02 8.59
CA ILE A 3 -0.29 4.14 8.19
C ILE A 3 -0.65 4.92 9.44
N SER A 4 -0.26 6.20 9.46
CA SER A 4 -0.74 7.17 10.44
C SER A 4 -1.75 8.08 9.74
N ASP A 5 -2.99 8.06 10.22
CA ASP A 5 -4.06 8.91 9.73
C ASP A 5 -4.68 9.62 10.93
N ASN A 6 -4.48 10.92 11.01
CA ASN A 6 -4.93 11.78 12.10
C ASN A 6 -6.30 12.42 11.84
N ARG A 7 -6.97 12.05 10.74
CA ARG A 7 -8.34 12.48 10.48
C ARG A 7 -9.25 11.92 11.56
N ASN A 8 -10.04 12.80 12.17
CA ASN A 8 -11.04 12.41 13.15
C ASN A 8 -12.04 11.46 12.46
N ILE A 9 -12.18 10.22 12.93
CA ILE A 9 -13.03 9.20 12.29
C ILE A 9 -14.50 9.68 12.13
N THR A 10 -14.91 10.66 12.93
CA THR A 10 -16.23 11.31 12.88
C THR A 10 -16.38 12.42 11.85
N ASP A 11 -15.29 12.98 11.33
CA ASP A 11 -15.33 14.16 10.47
C ASP A 11 -14.70 13.86 9.11
N SER A 12 -15.55 13.85 8.08
CA SER A 12 -15.28 13.57 6.66
C SER A 12 -15.14 12.09 6.25
N LYS A 13 -16.26 11.52 5.78
CA LYS A 13 -16.38 10.24 5.02
C LYS A 13 -15.61 9.06 5.64
N ASN A 14 -16.29 8.27 6.49
CA ASN A 14 -15.81 6.99 7.04
C ASN A 14 -14.89 6.25 6.05
N VAL A 15 -13.57 6.39 6.23
CA VAL A 15 -12.59 5.65 5.43
C VAL A 15 -12.78 4.19 5.79
N THR A 16 -13.17 3.37 4.82
CA THR A 16 -13.40 1.94 5.04
C THR A 16 -12.16 1.13 4.68
N LYS A 17 -11.35 1.61 3.73
CA LYS A 17 -10.16 0.93 3.23
C LYS A 17 -9.04 1.91 2.86
N TYR A 18 -7.80 1.46 2.98
CA TYR A 18 -6.61 2.06 2.40
C TYR A 18 -6.10 1.18 1.26
N LEU A 19 -5.59 1.81 0.22
CA LEU A 19 -4.95 1.16 -0.92
C LEU A 19 -3.47 1.53 -0.87
N LEU A 20 -2.59 0.54 -0.88
CA LEU A 20 -1.14 0.74 -0.81
C LEU A 20 -0.47 0.17 -2.06
N GLN A 21 0.39 0.96 -2.67
CA GLN A 21 1.20 0.59 -3.83
C GLN A 21 2.69 0.69 -3.50
N ALA A 22 3.49 -0.18 -4.10
CA ALA A 22 4.95 -0.13 -4.03
C ALA A 22 5.50 -0.09 -5.45
N LEU A 23 6.15 1.00 -5.82
CA LEU A 23 6.47 1.31 -7.22
C LEU A 23 7.93 1.69 -7.42
N SER A 24 8.47 1.31 -8.58
CA SER A 24 9.72 1.87 -9.08
C SER A 24 9.52 3.26 -9.70
N PRO A 25 10.61 4.00 -10.01
CA PRO A 25 10.53 5.26 -10.75
C PRO A 25 9.84 5.15 -12.12
N GLN A 26 9.71 3.93 -12.68
CA GLN A 26 9.00 3.66 -13.93
C GLN A 26 7.52 3.29 -13.71
N ASN A 27 6.99 3.43 -12.50
CA ASN A 27 5.63 3.04 -12.11
C ASN A 27 5.31 1.56 -12.30
N VAL A 28 6.30 0.70 -12.11
CA VAL A 28 6.12 -0.77 -12.10
C VAL A 28 6.04 -1.24 -10.66
N SER A 29 5.13 -2.18 -10.37
CA SER A 29 5.02 -2.80 -9.05
C SER A 29 6.32 -3.46 -8.62
N MET A 30 6.74 -3.18 -7.39
CA MET A 30 7.99 -3.68 -6.81
C MET A 30 7.75 -4.41 -5.49
N GLY A 31 8.49 -5.51 -5.30
CA GLY A 31 8.41 -6.33 -4.11
C GLY A 31 7.05 -7.04 -3.96
N GLU A 32 6.77 -7.49 -2.75
CA GLU A 32 5.55 -8.23 -2.45
C GLU A 32 4.86 -7.75 -1.18
N TRP A 33 3.57 -7.46 -1.28
CA TRP A 33 2.73 -7.25 -0.11
C TRP A 33 2.32 -8.57 0.53
N LYS A 34 2.58 -8.71 1.83
CA LYS A 34 2.11 -9.84 2.65
C LYS A 34 0.80 -9.45 3.34
N VAL A 35 -0.24 -9.27 2.53
CA VAL A 35 -1.60 -8.93 2.97
C VAL A 35 -2.60 -9.97 2.45
N VAL A 36 -3.78 -10.02 3.07
CA VAL A 36 -4.84 -10.95 2.69
C VAL A 36 -5.48 -10.57 1.36
N ASN A 37 -5.70 -9.28 1.12
CA ASN A 37 -6.39 -8.78 -0.07
C ASN A 37 -5.44 -7.94 -0.94
N ARG A 38 -5.34 -8.31 -2.22
CA ARG A 38 -4.63 -7.57 -3.26
C ARG A 38 -5.57 -7.32 -4.42
N GLU A 39 -5.48 -6.14 -5.01
CA GLU A 39 -6.23 -5.76 -6.20
C GLU A 39 -5.26 -5.33 -7.29
N ASN A 40 -5.71 -5.47 -8.54
CA ASN A 40 -4.99 -4.98 -9.71
C ASN A 40 -5.59 -3.64 -10.11
N CYS A 41 -4.85 -2.56 -9.89
CA CYS A 41 -5.24 -1.22 -10.29
C CYS A 41 -4.42 -0.81 -11.52
N SER A 42 -4.93 -1.12 -12.71
CA SER A 42 -4.25 -0.79 -13.99
C SER A 42 -2.87 -1.44 -14.11
N SER A 43 -2.79 -2.75 -13.85
CA SER A 43 -1.55 -3.54 -13.81
C SER A 43 -0.60 -3.23 -12.65
N ILE A 44 -1.03 -2.40 -11.69
CA ILE A 44 -0.31 -2.17 -10.45
C ILE A 44 -0.88 -3.06 -9.35
N ASP A 45 -0.05 -3.94 -8.82
CA ASP A 45 -0.33 -4.69 -7.61
C ASP A 45 -0.51 -3.74 -6.42
N THR A 46 -1.69 -3.81 -5.82
CA THR A 46 -2.15 -2.88 -4.78
C THR A 46 -2.63 -3.69 -3.59
N ALA A 47 -2.04 -3.44 -2.41
CA ALA A 47 -2.51 -4.01 -1.17
C ALA A 47 -3.76 -3.28 -0.66
N VAL A 48 -4.77 -4.04 -0.26
CA VAL A 48 -6.01 -3.52 0.29
C VAL A 48 -6.04 -3.77 1.80
N LEU A 49 -6.06 -2.69 2.57
CA LEU A 49 -6.16 -2.74 4.02
C LEU A 49 -7.51 -2.18 4.46
N ASN A 50 -8.18 -2.85 5.39
CA ASN A 50 -9.32 -2.23 6.07
C ASN A 50 -8.83 -1.06 6.92
N ALA A 51 -9.66 -0.03 7.12
CA ALA A 51 -9.23 1.16 7.85
C ALA A 51 -8.85 0.92 9.33
N THR A 52 -9.31 -0.21 9.88
CA THR A 52 -8.93 -0.73 11.21
C THR A 52 -7.50 -1.29 11.22
N GLN A 53 -6.98 -1.73 10.08
CA GLN A 53 -5.62 -2.22 9.91
C GLN A 53 -4.70 -1.03 9.63
N LYS A 54 -3.82 -0.71 10.58
CA LYS A 54 -2.89 0.41 10.48
C LYS A 54 -1.51 0.02 9.97
N ALA A 55 -1.28 -1.25 9.65
CA ALA A 55 0.01 -1.72 9.16
C ALA A 55 -0.14 -2.84 8.14
N ALA A 56 0.79 -2.88 7.19
CA ALA A 56 1.00 -3.97 6.26
C ALA A 56 2.48 -4.30 6.15
N ASN A 57 2.75 -5.58 5.95
CA ASN A 57 4.09 -6.07 5.68
C ASN A 57 4.34 -6.02 4.17
N TRP A 58 5.47 -5.44 3.79
CA TRP A 58 5.97 -5.41 2.42
C TRP A 58 7.38 -5.97 2.44
N MET A 59 7.66 -6.83 1.47
CA MET A 59 8.96 -7.45 1.28
C MET A 59 9.63 -6.81 0.08
N SER A 60 10.85 -6.30 0.26
CA SER A 60 11.65 -5.75 -0.83
C SER A 60 11.99 -6.83 -1.86
N PRO A 61 12.03 -6.50 -3.16
CA PRO A 61 12.43 -7.45 -4.18
C PRO A 61 13.93 -7.74 -4.10
N ASP A 62 14.34 -8.91 -4.57
CA ASP A 62 15.74 -9.31 -4.73
C ASP A 62 16.36 -8.68 -6.00
N SER A 63 16.26 -7.36 -6.15
CA SER A 63 16.75 -6.63 -7.33
C SER A 63 17.56 -5.39 -6.96
N ASN A 64 18.50 -5.01 -7.83
CA ASN A 64 19.32 -3.79 -7.69
C ASN A 64 18.55 -2.53 -8.10
N ILE A 65 17.39 -2.30 -7.50
CA ILE A 65 16.63 -1.06 -7.69
C ILE A 65 17.15 0.04 -6.77
N SER A 66 17.27 1.26 -7.31
CA SER A 66 17.80 2.41 -6.56
C SER A 66 16.85 2.92 -5.47
N SER A 67 15.54 2.77 -5.69
CA SER A 67 14.51 3.25 -4.77
C SER A 67 13.14 2.62 -5.07
N VAL A 68 12.28 2.59 -4.05
CA VAL A 68 10.87 2.22 -4.14
C VAL A 68 10.05 3.32 -3.47
N GLU A 69 8.98 3.77 -4.13
CA GLU A 69 7.97 4.65 -3.56
C GLU A 69 6.82 3.81 -2.98
N ILE A 70 6.45 4.09 -1.73
CA ILE A 70 5.24 3.56 -1.10
C ILE A 70 4.22 4.68 -1.05
N ARG A 71 3.04 4.48 -1.65
CA ARG A 71 1.94 5.45 -1.67
C ARG A 71 0.58 4.80 -1.41
#